data_AF-A0A9D7QEF5-F1
#
_entry.id   AF-A0A9D7QEF5-F1
#
_cell.length_a   1.000
_cell.length_b   1.000
_cell.length_c   1.000
_cell.angle_alpha   90.00
_cell.angle_beta   90.00
_cell.angle_gamma   90.00
#
_symmetry.space_group_name_H-M   'P 1'
#
loop_
_entity.id
_entity.type
_entity.pdbx_description
1 polymer ?
#
loop_
_entity_poly.entity_id
_entity_poly.type
_entity_poly.pdbx_seq_one_letter_code
_entity_poly.pdbx_strand_id
1 'polypeptide(L)'
;MITVEDWALNRRLAADGVAKAEIARKLGISRTTVIKAVASLGPPEYERTPGVTSFTPFEARVRALLVETPEMPATVLAERVGWSGSIRWFRDNVNRVRADHRPIDPADRLTWTAGDVAQCDLWFPPRKILLEHGTRTLLRW
;
A
#
# COMPACT_ATOMS: atom_id res chain seq x y z
N MET A 1 -16.09 -21.59 -0.28
CA MET A 1 -15.47 -21.37 1.04
C MET A 1 -16.61 -21.38 2.05
N ILE A 2 -16.48 -22.11 3.16
CA ILE A 2 -17.47 -22.04 4.24
C ILE A 2 -17.17 -20.83 5.11
N THR A 3 -18.19 -20.23 5.71
CA THR A 3 -17.99 -19.10 6.64
C THR A 3 -17.33 -19.58 7.94
N VAL A 4 -16.87 -18.64 8.77
CA VAL A 4 -16.32 -18.96 10.09
C VAL A 4 -17.41 -19.56 10.98
N GLU A 5 -18.65 -19.08 10.85
CA GLU A 5 -19.83 -19.58 11.55
C GLU A 5 -20.16 -21.01 11.14
N ASP A 6 -20.16 -21.29 9.83
CA ASP A 6 -20.38 -22.64 9.31
C ASP A 6 -19.28 -23.59 9.78
N TRP A 7 -18.02 -23.15 9.76
CA TRP A 7 -16.89 -23.93 10.28
C TRP A 7 -17.05 -24.27 11.77
N ALA A 8 -17.40 -23.29 12.59
CA ALA A 8 -17.62 -23.48 14.02
C ALA A 8 -18.81 -24.42 14.29
N LEU A 9 -19.90 -24.28 13.53
CA LEU A 9 -21.09 -25.14 13.63
C LEU A 9 -20.77 -26.59 13.26
N ASN A 10 -20.00 -26.82 12.20
CA ASN A 10 -19.53 -28.15 11.81
C ASN A 10 -18.72 -28.81 12.94
N ARG A 11 -17.80 -28.08 13.57
CA ARG A 11 -16.99 -28.57 14.69
C ARG A 11 -17.83 -28.88 15.93
N ARG A 12 -18.76 -28.00 16.28
CA ARG A 12 -19.69 -28.20 17.41
C ARG A 12 -20.54 -29.46 17.23
N LEU A 13 -21.21 -29.60 16.09
CA LEU A 13 -22.05 -30.77 15.81
C LEU A 13 -21.24 -32.08 15.81
N ALA A 14 -20.00 -32.05 15.34
CA ALA A 14 -19.12 -33.21 15.39
C ALA A 14 -18.69 -33.54 16.83
N ALA A 15 -18.43 -32.54 17.68
CA ALA A 15 -18.13 -32.73 19.10
C ALA A 15 -19.35 -33.27 19.88
N ASP A 16 -20.56 -32.86 19.48
CA ASP A 16 -21.83 -33.38 20.00
C ASP A 16 -22.15 -34.81 19.51
N GLY A 17 -21.22 -35.48 18.80
CA GLY A 17 -21.34 -36.87 18.36
C GLY A 17 -22.13 -37.08 17.07
N VAL A 18 -22.52 -36.01 16.36
CA VAL A 18 -23.28 -36.13 15.11
C VAL A 18 -22.36 -36.66 14.00
N ALA A 19 -22.83 -37.69 13.28
CA ALA A 19 -22.08 -38.25 12.16
C ALA A 19 -21.84 -37.20 11.06
N LYS A 20 -20.62 -37.16 10.50
CA LYS A 20 -20.23 -36.17 9.47
C LYS A 20 -21.13 -36.19 8.23
N ALA A 21 -21.71 -37.34 7.88
CA ALA A 21 -22.66 -37.48 6.77
C ALA A 21 -24.02 -36.82 7.09
N GLU A 22 -24.45 -36.88 8.35
CA GLU A 22 -25.68 -36.25 8.81
C GLU A 22 -25.52 -34.73 8.91
N ILE A 23 -24.35 -34.25 9.36
CA ILE A 23 -24.00 -32.82 9.33
C ILE A 23 -24.04 -32.27 7.90
N ALA A 24 -23.44 -32.99 6.94
CA ALA A 24 -23.46 -32.62 5.53
C ALA A 24 -24.89 -32.51 4.97
N ARG A 25 -25.76 -33.47 5.30
CA ARG A 25 -27.17 -33.48 4.90
C ARG A 25 -27.95 -32.32 5.52
N LYS A 26 -27.77 -32.04 6.82
CA LYS A 26 -28.47 -30.96 7.54
C LYS A 26 -28.05 -29.58 7.07
N LEU A 27 -26.76 -29.38 6.78
CA LEU A 27 -26.21 -28.07 6.38
C LEU A 27 -26.17 -27.86 4.86
N GLY A 28 -26.54 -28.85 4.05
CA GLY A 28 -26.55 -28.74 2.59
C GLY A 28 -25.17 -28.58 1.96
N ILE A 29 -24.10 -29.02 2.65
CA ILE A 29 -22.71 -28.91 2.18
C ILE A 29 -22.10 -30.28 1.93
N SER A 30 -21.05 -30.34 1.10
CA SER A 30 -20.42 -31.62 0.76
C SER A 30 -19.84 -32.31 2.01
N ARG A 31 -19.96 -33.64 2.07
CA ARG A 31 -19.33 -34.45 3.14
C ARG A 31 -17.83 -34.20 3.23
N THR A 32 -17.15 -33.98 2.10
CA THR A 32 -15.72 -33.67 2.08
C THR A 32 -15.40 -32.32 2.73
N THR A 33 -16.28 -31.33 2.58
CA THR A 33 -16.18 -30.02 3.23
C THR A 33 -16.32 -30.16 4.75
N VAL A 34 -17.29 -30.95 5.23
CA VAL A 34 -17.46 -31.23 6.68
C VAL A 34 -16.22 -31.90 7.25
N ILE A 35 -15.67 -32.90 6.56
CA ILE A 35 -14.45 -33.60 6.99
C ILE A 35 -13.30 -32.61 7.15
N LYS A 36 -13.08 -31.74 6.16
CA LYS A 36 -12.03 -30.71 6.20
C LYS A 36 -12.27 -29.69 7.32
N ALA A 37 -13.51 -29.23 7.51
CA ALA A 37 -13.85 -28.26 8.54
C ALA A 37 -13.61 -28.81 9.96
N VAL A 38 -14.01 -30.06 10.20
CA VAL A 38 -13.82 -30.74 11.50
C VAL A 38 -12.34 -31.05 11.77
N ALA A 39 -11.56 -31.37 10.73
CA ALA A 39 -10.13 -31.64 10.87
C ALA A 39 -9.27 -30.37 11.06
N SER A 40 -9.73 -29.22 10.55
CA SER A 40 -8.98 -27.95 10.64
C SER A 40 -8.89 -27.46 12.08
N LEU A 41 -7.67 -27.19 12.55
CA LEU A 41 -7.40 -26.65 13.89
C LEU A 41 -7.79 -25.17 14.05
N GLY A 42 -7.86 -24.43 12.94
CA GLY A 42 -8.22 -23.01 12.90
C GLY A 42 -9.36 -22.72 11.92
N PRO A 43 -9.90 -21.48 11.97
CA PRO A 43 -10.92 -21.03 11.03
C PRO A 43 -10.41 -21.08 9.59
N PRO A 44 -11.31 -21.18 8.60
CA PRO A 44 -10.92 -21.16 7.20
C PRO A 44 -10.34 -19.79 6.85
N GLU A 45 -9.05 -19.75 6.53
CA GLU A 45 -8.41 -18.57 5.97
C GLU A 45 -8.36 -18.65 4.45
N TYR A 46 -8.63 -17.52 3.81
CA TYR A 46 -8.46 -17.40 2.37
C TYR A 46 -7.02 -17.06 2.03
N GLU A 47 -6.25 -18.09 1.74
CA GLU A 47 -4.92 -17.92 1.17
C GLU A 47 -4.97 -18.18 -0.34
N ARG A 48 -4.66 -17.15 -1.13
CA ARG A 48 -4.27 -17.36 -2.52
C ARG A 48 -2.77 -17.19 -2.63
N THR A 49 -2.10 -18.26 -3.04
CA THR A 49 -0.74 -18.14 -3.58
C THR A 49 -0.80 -17.18 -4.77
N PRO A 50 0.05 -16.13 -4.82
CA PRO A 50 0.09 -15.24 -5.98
C PRO A 50 0.40 -16.06 -7.24
N GLY A 51 -0.58 -16.14 -8.14
CA GLY A 51 -0.44 -16.82 -9.43
C GLY A 51 0.12 -15.88 -10.49
N VAL A 52 0.58 -16.48 -11.61
CA VAL A 52 0.91 -15.71 -12.83
C VAL A 52 -0.32 -14.90 -13.23
N THR A 53 -0.16 -13.58 -13.32
CA THR A 53 -1.22 -12.68 -13.76
C THR A 53 -0.97 -12.23 -15.19
N SER A 54 -1.97 -11.60 -15.81
CA SER A 54 -1.81 -10.96 -17.11
C SER A 54 -0.68 -9.91 -17.13
N PHE A 55 -0.32 -9.32 -15.99
CA PHE A 55 0.77 -8.35 -15.86
C PHE A 55 2.16 -9.00 -15.82
N THR A 56 2.26 -10.26 -15.37
CA THR A 56 3.54 -10.94 -15.13
C THR A 56 4.49 -10.94 -16.37
N PRO A 57 4.02 -11.16 -17.61
CA PRO A 57 4.88 -11.09 -18.80
C PRO A 57 5.43 -9.68 -19.13
N PHE A 58 4.85 -8.64 -18.53
CA PHE A 58 5.21 -7.24 -18.79
C PHE A 58 6.04 -6.63 -17.66
N GLU A 59 5.98 -7.21 -16.45
CA GLU A 59 6.58 -6.64 -15.24
C GLU A 59 8.07 -6.30 -15.41
N ALA A 60 8.86 -7.20 -15.99
CA ALA A 60 10.30 -6.97 -16.20
C ALA A 60 10.57 -5.74 -17.10
N ARG A 61 9.79 -5.59 -18.19
CA ARG A 61 9.92 -4.44 -19.11
C ARG A 61 9.44 -3.15 -18.45
N VAL A 62 8.37 -3.21 -17.65
CA VAL A 62 7.89 -2.06 -16.87
C VAL A 62 8.95 -1.60 -15.86
N ARG A 63 9.57 -2.54 -15.13
CA ARG A 63 10.65 -2.24 -14.17
C ARG A 63 11.85 -1.58 -14.85
N ALA A 64 12.29 -2.08 -16.01
CA ALA A 64 13.38 -1.47 -16.76
C ALA A 64 13.08 0.00 -17.11
N LEU A 65 11.87 0.29 -17.60
CA LEU A 65 11.45 1.67 -17.91
C LEU A 65 11.34 2.56 -16.67
N LEU A 66 10.95 2.01 -15.52
CA LEU A 66 10.86 2.76 -14.25
C LEU A 66 12.25 3.01 -13.62
N VAL A 67 13.25 2.16 -13.89
CA VAL A 67 14.64 2.44 -13.50
C VAL A 67 15.17 3.66 -14.25
N GLU A 68 14.88 3.75 -15.55
CA GLU A 68 15.29 4.90 -16.37
C GLU A 68 14.48 6.17 -16.07
N THR A 69 13.18 6.02 -15.80
CA THR A 69 12.28 7.16 -15.56
C THR A 69 11.21 6.77 -14.53
N PRO A 70 11.46 6.96 -13.22
CA PRO A 70 10.55 6.53 -12.14
C PRO A 70 9.14 7.11 -12.22
N GLU A 71 9.02 8.35 -12.70
CA GLU A 71 7.74 9.08 -12.78
C GLU A 71 6.98 8.82 -14.09
N MET A 72 7.46 7.93 -14.98
CA MET A 72 6.83 7.70 -16.29
C MET A 72 5.35 7.32 -16.14
N PRO A 73 4.40 8.02 -16.78
CA PRO A 73 2.98 7.75 -16.63
C PRO A 73 2.61 6.31 -17.00
N ALA A 74 1.70 5.69 -16.23
CA ALA A 74 1.27 4.31 -16.47
C ALA A 74 0.65 4.09 -17.87
N THR A 75 0.06 5.13 -18.48
CA THR A 75 -0.45 5.09 -19.85
C THR A 75 0.67 4.96 -20.87
N VAL A 76 1.76 5.70 -20.71
CA VAL A 76 2.95 5.60 -21.58
C VAL A 76 3.64 4.25 -21.39
N LEU A 77 3.74 3.77 -20.15
CA LEU A 77 4.24 2.42 -19.87
C LEU A 77 3.41 1.35 -20.59
N ALA A 78 2.08 1.45 -20.53
CA ALA A 78 1.17 0.52 -21.19
C ALA A 78 1.41 0.49 -22.71
N GLU A 79 1.52 1.65 -23.35
CA GLU A 79 1.82 1.75 -24.78
C GLU A 79 3.17 1.12 -25.14
N ARG A 80 4.23 1.46 -24.39
CA ARG A 80 5.60 0.98 -24.65
C ARG A 80 5.75 -0.53 -24.50
N VAL A 81 5.03 -1.14 -23.55
CA VAL A 81 5.10 -2.59 -23.34
C VAL A 81 4.10 -3.37 -24.19
N GLY A 82 3.25 -2.67 -24.96
CA GLY A 82 2.23 -3.28 -25.83
C GLY A 82 1.04 -3.86 -25.04
N TRP A 83 0.65 -3.20 -23.96
CA TRP A 83 -0.48 -3.64 -23.13
C TRP A 83 -1.82 -3.38 -23.82
N SER A 84 -2.61 -4.45 -24.01
CA SER A 84 -3.95 -4.38 -24.63
C SER A 84 -5.12 -4.59 -23.64
N GLY A 85 -4.82 -4.80 -22.36
CA GLY A 85 -5.83 -5.06 -21.34
C GLY A 85 -6.39 -3.80 -20.66
N SER A 86 -7.06 -3.99 -19.52
CA SER A 86 -7.58 -2.88 -18.72
C SER A 86 -6.46 -1.95 -18.22
N ILE A 87 -6.56 -0.66 -18.55
CA ILE A 87 -5.59 0.34 -18.08
C ILE A 87 -5.64 0.53 -16.57
N ARG A 88 -6.80 0.36 -15.93
CA ARG A 88 -6.94 0.43 -14.48
C ARG A 88 -6.13 -0.68 -13.81
N TRP A 89 -6.30 -1.92 -14.28
CA TRP A 89 -5.56 -3.07 -13.78
C TRP A 89 -4.05 -2.90 -13.97
N PHE A 90 -3.63 -2.39 -15.14
CA PHE A 90 -2.23 -2.12 -15.40
C PHE A 90 -1.67 -1.08 -14.43
N ARG A 91 -2.38 0.04 -14.23
CA ARG A 91 -1.99 1.11 -13.31
C ARG A 91 -1.85 0.61 -11.87
N ASP A 92 -2.75 -0.25 -11.40
CA ASP A 92 -2.68 -0.83 -10.06
C ASP A 92 -1.39 -1.66 -9.88
N ASN A 93 -1.02 -2.45 -10.89
CA ASN A 93 0.24 -3.21 -10.87
C ASN A 93 1.48 -2.32 -11.00
N VAL A 94 1.46 -1.29 -11.85
CA VAL A 94 2.54 -0.31 -11.96
C VAL A 94 2.77 0.42 -10.64
N ASN A 95 1.70 0.83 -9.95
CA ASN A 95 1.80 1.51 -8.66
C ASN A 95 2.48 0.64 -7.60
N ARG A 96 2.18 -0.67 -7.58
CA ARG A 96 2.86 -1.64 -6.72
C ARG A 96 4.36 -1.70 -7.00
N VAL A 97 4.73 -1.76 -8.28
CA VAL A 97 6.14 -1.82 -8.72
C VAL A 97 6.88 -0.51 -8.46
N ARG A 98 6.22 0.64 -8.66
CA ARG A 98 6.83 1.97 -8.52
C ARG A 98 7.28 2.27 -7.07
N ALA A 99 6.63 1.65 -6.08
CA ALA A 99 7.07 1.75 -4.69
C ALA A 99 8.55 1.36 -4.51
N ASP A 100 9.04 0.41 -5.30
CA ASP A 100 10.43 -0.06 -5.26
C ASP A 100 11.42 0.90 -5.96
N HIS A 101 10.91 1.83 -6.78
CA HIS A 101 11.72 2.70 -7.65
C HIS A 101 11.60 4.19 -7.29
N ARG A 102 10.83 4.54 -6.25
CA ARG A 102 10.64 5.93 -5.85
C ARG A 102 11.97 6.49 -5.34
N PRO A 103 12.47 7.63 -5.88
CA PRO A 103 13.62 8.31 -5.32
C PRO A 103 13.39 8.62 -3.85
N ILE A 104 14.45 8.53 -3.04
CA ILE A 104 14.42 9.04 -1.67
C ILE A 104 14.05 10.52 -1.75
N ASP A 105 13.03 10.92 -0.99
CA ASP A 105 12.57 12.31 -0.94
C ASP A 105 13.75 13.20 -0.52
N PRO A 106 14.17 14.18 -1.36
CA PRO A 106 15.28 15.08 -1.03
C PRO A 106 14.92 16.05 0.10
N ALA A 107 13.66 16.07 0.56
CA ALA A 107 13.29 16.80 1.76
C ALA A 107 13.98 16.18 2.98
N ASP A 108 15.11 16.76 3.37
CA ASP A 108 15.73 16.48 4.66
C ASP A 108 14.75 16.82 5.77
N ARG A 109 14.42 15.82 6.59
CA ARG A 109 13.64 16.03 7.80
C ARG A 109 14.57 16.60 8.86
N LEU A 110 14.66 17.93 8.92
CA LEU A 110 15.40 18.62 9.96
C LEU A 110 14.70 18.42 11.31
N THR A 111 15.39 17.77 12.24
CA THR A 111 14.96 17.64 13.63
C THR A 111 15.73 18.61 14.50
N TRP A 112 15.01 19.47 15.21
CA TRP A 112 15.56 20.47 16.12
C TRP A 112 15.14 20.15 17.55
N THR A 113 16.07 20.21 18.49
CA THR A 113 15.76 20.30 19.91
C THR A 113 15.35 21.72 20.29
N ALA A 114 14.74 21.88 21.46
CA ALA A 114 14.36 23.20 21.95
C ALA A 114 15.61 24.09 22.09
N GLY A 115 15.72 25.12 21.26
CA GLY A 115 16.84 26.07 21.24
C GLY A 115 17.79 25.94 20.04
N ASP A 116 17.68 24.89 19.21
CA ASP A 116 18.57 24.71 18.05
C ASP A 116 18.31 25.70 16.91
N VAL A 117 17.10 26.24 16.84
CA VAL A 117 16.71 27.24 15.84
C VAL A 117 15.95 28.37 16.52
N ALA A 118 16.34 29.60 16.20
CA ALA A 118 15.59 30.79 16.53
C ALA A 118 15.07 31.41 15.23
N GLN A 119 13.79 31.78 15.21
CA GLN A 119 13.24 32.61 14.15
C GLN A 119 13.62 34.06 14.42
N CYS A 120 14.45 34.62 13.55
CA CYS A 120 14.79 36.04 13.55
C CYS A 120 13.93 36.74 12.49
N ASP A 121 12.81 37.31 12.91
CA ASP A 121 11.99 38.12 12.01
C ASP A 121 12.63 39.49 11.74
N LEU A 122 12.39 40.02 10.54
CA LEU A 122 12.79 41.38 10.20
C LEU A 122 11.85 42.38 10.87
N TRP A 123 12.39 43.17 11.79
CA TRP A 123 11.69 44.33 12.34
C TRP A 123 12.01 45.59 11.51
N PHE A 124 10.94 46.26 11.08
CA PHE A 124 10.98 47.56 10.42
C PHE A 124 10.51 48.68 11.37
N PRO A 125 11.38 49.24 12.21
CA PRO A 125 11.01 50.33 13.11
C PRO A 125 10.68 51.61 12.31
N PRO A 126 9.66 52.40 12.72
CA PRO A 126 9.26 53.63 12.01
C PRO A 126 10.22 54.81 12.24
N ARG A 127 11.44 54.55 12.73
CA ARG A 127 12.47 55.55 13.02
C ARG A 127 13.72 55.26 12.21
N LYS A 128 14.36 56.32 11.72
CA LYS A 128 15.65 56.19 11.02
C LYS A 128 16.70 55.69 12.00
N ILE A 129 17.36 54.58 11.67
CA ILE A 129 18.44 54.01 12.47
C ILE A 129 19.76 54.54 11.93
N LEU A 130 20.70 54.84 12.83
CA LEU A 130 22.07 55.19 12.47
C LEU A 130 22.80 53.92 12.04
N LEU A 131 23.26 53.88 10.80
CA LEU A 131 24.07 52.79 10.27
C LEU A 131 25.56 53.05 10.58
N GLU A 132 26.37 52.00 10.52
CA GLU A 132 27.81 52.05 10.85
C GLU A 132 28.58 53.07 9.99
N HIS A 133 28.12 53.32 8.76
CA HIS A 133 28.69 54.32 7.85
C HIS A 133 28.17 55.75 8.09
N GLY A 134 27.55 56.01 9.24
CA GLY A 134 27.17 57.36 9.70
C GLY A 134 25.85 57.91 9.12
N THR A 135 25.21 57.22 8.17
CA THR A 135 23.95 57.67 7.57
C THR A 135 22.75 57.21 8.39
N ARG A 136 21.68 58.02 8.41
CA ARG A 136 20.39 57.65 9.00
C ARG A 136 19.37 57.34 7.91
N THR A 137 18.97 56.08 7.80
CA THR A 137 17.94 55.65 6.85
C THR A 137 16.83 54.87 7.57
N LEU A 138 15.64 54.83 6.96
CA LEU A 138 14.66 53.80 7.31
C LEU A 138 15.20 52.49 6.75
N LEU A 139 15.37 51.48 7.60
CA LEU A 139 15.69 50.14 7.12
C LEU A 139 14.54 49.71 6.19
N ARG A 140 14.84 49.59 4.91
CA ARG A 140 14.00 49.05 3.85
C ARG A 140 14.91 48.14 3.04
N TRP A 141 14.50 46.89 2.88
CA TRP A 141 15.17 45.94 2.00
C TRP A 141 14.71 46.15 0.56
#